data_AF-A0A498H900-F1
#
_entry.id   AF-A0A498H900-F1
#
_cell.length_a   1.000
_cell.length_b   1.000
_cell.length_c   1.000
_cell.angle_alpha   90.00
_cell.angle_beta   90.00
_cell.angle_gamma   90.00
#
_symmetry.space_group_name_H-M   'P 1'
#
loop_
_entity.id
_entity.type
_entity.pdbx_description
1 polymer ?
#
loop_
_entity_poly.entity_id
_entity_poly.type
_entity_poly.pdbx_seq_one_letter_code
_entity_poly.pdbx_strand_id
1 'polypeptide(L)'
;MERRVLWKKKTELVSYFGLALMAVLFPLGSLLNDEGNALMSIKASFSNIANMLLDWNDAHDDNFYSWHGVFCDNVSLSVPSLNLSNLNLGGEILPAIRDLGNLEYIDL
;
A
#
# COMPACT_ATOMS: atom_id res chain seq x y z
N MET A 1 9.16 7.98 51.82
CA MET A 1 9.48 8.70 50.57
C MET A 1 9.70 7.74 49.40
N GLU A 2 10.37 6.61 49.61
CA GLU A 2 10.76 5.63 48.59
C GLU A 2 9.61 4.88 47.91
N ARG A 3 8.53 4.53 48.62
CA ARG A 3 7.37 3.84 48.02
C ARG A 3 6.69 4.63 46.90
N ARG A 4 6.69 5.97 46.99
CA ARG A 4 6.16 6.86 45.94
C ARG A 4 7.07 6.91 44.71
N VAL A 5 8.38 6.78 44.91
CA VAL A 5 9.37 6.72 43.82
C VAL A 5 9.28 5.40 43.08
N LEU A 6 9.10 4.29 43.81
CA LEU A 6 8.89 2.97 43.21
C LEU A 6 7.56 2.88 42.44
N TRP A 7 6.51 3.52 42.94
CA TRP A 7 5.23 3.61 42.23
C TRP A 7 5.34 4.42 40.93
N LYS A 8 6.05 5.55 40.96
CA LYS A 8 6.37 6.31 39.74
C LYS A 8 7.19 5.47 38.75
N LYS A 9 8.29 4.84 39.18
CA LYS A 9 9.08 3.98 38.27
C LYS A 9 8.25 2.85 37.66
N LYS A 10 7.34 2.23 38.42
CA LYS A 10 6.43 1.21 37.89
C LYS A 10 5.47 1.78 36.86
N THR A 11 4.89 2.97 37.10
CA THR A 11 3.96 3.58 36.14
C THR A 11 4.66 3.98 34.84
N GLU A 12 5.90 4.47 34.93
CA GLU A 12 6.73 4.79 33.77
C GLU A 12 7.09 3.52 32.99
N LEU A 13 7.52 2.46 33.68
CA LEU A 13 7.86 1.20 33.00
C LEU A 13 6.65 0.57 32.29
N VAL A 14 5.47 0.65 32.91
CA VAL A 14 4.22 0.18 32.30
C VAL A 14 3.85 1.02 31.08
N SER A 15 4.03 2.35 31.13
CA SER A 15 3.74 3.21 29.97
C SER A 15 4.73 2.97 28.83
N TYR A 16 6.03 2.84 29.11
CA TYR A 16 7.04 2.49 28.10
C TYR A 16 6.75 1.14 27.45
N PHE A 17 6.38 0.13 28.25
CA PHE A 17 6.03 -1.18 27.73
C PHE A 17 4.76 -1.14 26.87
N GLY A 18 3.74 -0.39 27.29
CA GLY A 18 2.53 -0.18 26.51
C GLY A 18 2.78 0.52 25.18
N LEU A 19 3.60 1.57 25.15
CA LEU A 19 3.98 2.29 23.93
C LEU A 19 4.80 1.41 22.99
N ALA A 20 5.75 0.63 23.51
CA ALA A 20 6.54 -0.31 22.71
C ALA A 20 5.67 -1.42 22.11
N LEU A 21 4.72 -1.96 22.88
CA LEU A 21 3.81 -2.99 22.42
C LEU A 21 2.87 -2.46 21.32
N MET A 22 2.35 -1.24 21.47
CA MET A 22 1.52 -0.59 20.44
C MET A 22 2.31 -0.34 19.15
N ALA A 23 3.57 0.08 19.23
CA ALA A 23 4.43 0.27 18.06
C ALA A 23 4.79 -1.04 17.33
N VAL A 24 4.80 -2.17 18.05
CA VAL A 24 5.02 -3.51 17.46
C VAL A 24 3.74 -4.09 16.87
N LEU A 25 2.59 -3.86 17.51
CA LEU A 25 1.29 -4.43 17.10
C LEU A 25 0.61 -3.65 15.98
N PHE A 26 0.91 -2.37 15.81
CA PHE A 26 0.45 -1.59 14.66
C PHE A 26 1.59 -1.51 13.64
N PRO A 27 1.57 -2.29 12.55
CA PRO A 27 2.28 -1.86 11.37
C PRO A 27 1.70 -0.50 11.00
N LEU A 28 2.52 0.55 11.09
CA LEU A 28 2.18 1.88 10.59
C LEU A 28 1.56 1.68 9.20
N GLY A 29 0.36 2.22 8.96
CA GLY A 29 -0.48 1.92 7.79
C GLY A 29 0.14 2.31 6.45
N SER A 30 1.23 1.67 6.06
CA SER A 30 2.01 1.93 4.85
C SER A 30 1.59 1.06 3.67
N LEU A 31 0.92 -0.08 3.92
CA LEU A 31 0.55 -1.01 2.84
C LEU A 31 -0.30 -0.36 1.74
N LEU A 32 -1.19 0.56 2.09
CA LEU A 32 -2.04 1.26 1.12
C LEU A 32 -1.23 2.16 0.18
N ASN A 33 -0.22 2.83 0.73
CA ASN A 33 0.66 3.70 -0.05
C ASN A 33 1.62 2.88 -0.92
N ASP A 34 1.97 1.67 -0.48
CA ASP A 34 2.88 0.78 -1.19
C ASP A 34 2.26 0.25 -2.49
N GLU A 35 0.99 -0.17 -2.48
CA GLU A 35 0.31 -0.65 -3.70
C GLU A 35 0.08 0.48 -4.72
N GLY A 36 -0.28 1.69 -4.29
CA GLY A 36 -0.40 2.85 -5.18
C GLY A 36 0.93 3.20 -5.88
N ASN A 37 2.04 3.19 -5.14
CA ASN A 37 3.38 3.39 -5.71
C ASN A 37 3.77 2.26 -6.68
N ALA A 38 3.36 1.03 -6.40
CA ALA A 38 3.59 -0.11 -7.28
C ALA A 38 2.84 0.07 -8.62
N LEU A 39 1.57 0.49 -8.58
CA LEU A 39 0.79 0.80 -9.78
C LEU A 39 1.43 1.93 -10.60
N MET A 40 1.93 2.99 -9.96
CA MET A 40 2.66 4.06 -10.66
C MET A 40 3.97 3.57 -11.30
N SER A 41 4.67 2.66 -10.64
CA SER A 41 5.88 2.03 -11.18
C SER A 41 5.54 1.15 -12.40
N ILE A 42 4.46 0.37 -12.35
CA ILE A 42 3.94 -0.40 -13.48
C ILE A 42 3.61 0.52 -14.66
N LYS A 43 2.92 1.64 -14.41
CA LYS A 43 2.62 2.64 -15.45
C LYS A 43 3.90 3.16 -16.11
N ALA A 44 4.92 3.50 -15.33
CA ALA A 44 6.19 4.02 -15.83
C ALA A 44 7.00 2.99 -16.63
N SER A 45 6.79 1.69 -16.38
CA SER A 45 7.46 0.61 -17.11
C SER A 45 6.98 0.43 -18.56
N PHE A 46 5.82 0.97 -18.91
CA PHE A 46 5.30 0.86 -20.27
C PHE A 46 5.91 1.94 -21.17
N SER A 47 6.56 1.49 -22.23
CA SER A 47 7.22 2.35 -23.23
C SER A 47 6.24 3.14 -24.10
N ASN A 48 5.04 2.59 -24.27
CA ASN A 48 3.90 3.25 -24.88
C ASN A 48 2.81 3.37 -23.81
N ILE A 49 2.86 4.44 -23.03
CA ILE A 49 1.73 4.82 -22.19
C ILE A 49 0.62 5.21 -23.15
N ALA A 50 -0.17 4.21 -23.54
CA ALA A 50 -1.36 4.43 -24.32
C ALA A 50 -2.23 5.41 -23.52
N ASN A 51 -2.99 6.24 -24.22
CA ASN A 51 -4.00 7.14 -23.63
C ASN A 51 -5.00 6.40 -22.69
N MET A 52 -4.92 5.07 -22.65
CA MET A 52 -5.64 4.12 -21.82
C MET A 52 -5.34 4.21 -20.31
N LEU A 53 -4.13 4.57 -19.89
CA LEU A 53 -3.72 4.65 -18.46
C LEU A 53 -3.55 6.11 -17.96
N LEU A 54 -4.29 7.06 -18.56
CA LEU A 54 -4.18 8.48 -18.18
C LEU A 54 -4.73 8.77 -16.80
N ASP A 55 -5.75 8.01 -16.39
CA ASP A 55 -6.43 8.12 -15.10
C ASP A 55 -5.62 7.54 -13.92
N TRP A 56 -4.59 6.75 -14.20
CA TRP A 56 -3.59 6.34 -13.21
C TRP A 56 -2.70 7.53 -12.84
N ASN A 57 -3.19 8.40 -11.96
CA ASN A 57 -2.55 9.66 -11.61
C ASN A 57 -2.63 9.90 -10.10
N ASP A 58 -1.48 10.13 -9.47
CA ASP A 58 -1.33 10.41 -8.04
C ASP A 58 -1.58 11.89 -7.69
N ALA A 59 -1.66 12.79 -8.67
CA ALA A 59 -1.72 14.24 -8.42
C ALA A 59 -3.06 14.74 -7.86
N HIS A 60 -4.14 13.97 -7.94
CA HIS A 60 -5.49 14.46 -7.65
C HIS A 60 -6.30 13.68 -6.63
N ASP A 61 -5.96 12.42 -6.36
CA ASP A 61 -6.50 11.65 -5.25
C ASP A 61 -5.56 10.47 -5.02
N ASP A 62 -5.10 10.25 -3.79
CA ASP A 62 -4.35 9.04 -3.39
C ASP A 62 -5.17 7.73 -3.54
N ASN A 63 -6.33 7.82 -4.19
CA ASN A 63 -7.34 6.79 -4.31
C ASN A 63 -7.25 6.09 -5.68
N PHE A 64 -6.33 5.14 -5.78
CA PHE A 64 -6.18 4.28 -6.97
C PHE A 64 -7.38 3.35 -7.23
N TYR A 65 -8.40 3.33 -6.38
CA TYR A 65 -9.59 2.49 -6.50
C TYR A 65 -10.47 2.88 -7.69
N SER A 66 -10.33 4.09 -8.21
CA SER A 66 -11.07 4.57 -9.40
C SER A 66 -10.30 4.41 -10.70
N TRP A 67 -9.08 3.87 -10.66
CA TRP A 67 -8.25 3.73 -11.84
C TRP A 67 -8.75 2.60 -12.74
N HIS A 68 -8.65 2.81 -14.04
CA HIS A 68 -9.09 1.86 -15.05
C HIS A 68 -8.38 0.52 -14.85
N GLY A 69 -9.17 -0.55 -14.81
CA GLY A 69 -8.66 -1.91 -14.67
C GLY A 69 -8.16 -2.27 -13.26
N VAL A 70 -8.22 -1.36 -12.29
CA VAL A 70 -7.88 -1.64 -10.89
C VAL A 70 -9.12 -2.10 -10.14
N PHE A 71 -9.08 -3.32 -9.62
CA PHE A 71 -10.14 -3.87 -8.78
C PHE A 71 -9.63 -4.00 -7.36
N CYS A 72 -10.22 -3.23 -6.45
CA CYS A 72 -9.88 -3.26 -5.04
C CYS A 72 -10.87 -4.08 -4.22
N ASP A 73 -10.38 -4.74 -3.18
CA ASP A 73 -11.22 -5.27 -2.11
C ASP A 73 -11.43 -4.19 -1.03
N ASN A 74 -12.68 -3.94 -0.69
CA ASN A 74 -13.05 -2.92 0.29
C ASN A 74 -12.80 -3.39 1.73
N VAL A 75 -12.55 -4.69 1.96
CA VAL A 75 -12.30 -5.25 3.29
C VAL A 75 -10.81 -5.23 3.62
N SER A 76 -9.96 -5.78 2.74
CA SER A 76 -8.51 -5.75 2.90
C SER A 76 -7.88 -4.42 2.51
N LEU A 77 -8.61 -3.58 1.78
CA LEU A 77 -8.12 -2.33 1.18
C LEU A 77 -6.93 -2.57 0.25
N SER A 78 -6.97 -3.61 -0.57
CA SER A 78 -5.89 -4.01 -1.47
C SER A 78 -6.35 -4.23 -2.90
N VAL A 79 -5.41 -4.45 -3.83
CA VAL A 79 -5.68 -4.74 -5.25
C VAL A 79 -5.55 -6.24 -5.55
N PRO A 80 -6.61 -7.07 -5.38
CA PRO A 80 -6.56 -8.48 -5.75
C PRO A 80 -6.57 -8.73 -7.26
N SER A 81 -6.99 -7.76 -8.08
CA SER A 81 -7.11 -7.98 -9.52
C SER A 81 -6.76 -6.74 -10.34
N LEU A 82 -6.00 -6.97 -11.42
CA LEU A 82 -5.68 -5.98 -12.43
C LEU A 82 -6.13 -6.46 -13.82
N ASN A 83 -6.77 -5.56 -14.57
CA ASN A 83 -7.11 -5.78 -15.96
C ASN A 83 -6.43 -4.73 -16.84
N LEU A 84 -5.39 -5.18 -17.55
CA LEU A 84 -4.64 -4.42 -18.54
C LEU A 84 -4.84 -4.99 -19.96
N SER A 85 -5.84 -5.87 -20.12
CA SER A 85 -6.12 -6.54 -21.38
C SER A 85 -6.48 -5.55 -22.49
N ASN A 86 -6.09 -5.87 -23.71
CA ASN A 86 -6.44 -5.10 -24.92
C ASN A 86 -5.90 -3.65 -24.92
N LEU A 87 -4.98 -3.29 -24.01
CA LEU A 87 -4.39 -1.96 -23.95
C LEU A 87 -3.15 -1.80 -24.85
N ASN A 88 -2.71 -2.89 -25.50
CA ASN A 88 -1.54 -2.96 -26.39
C ASN A 88 -0.27 -2.36 -25.73
N LEU A 89 -0.08 -2.62 -24.44
CA LEU A 89 1.04 -2.09 -23.65
C LEU A 89 2.31 -2.89 -23.91
N GLY A 90 3.41 -2.20 -24.12
CA GLY A 90 4.74 -2.76 -24.37
C GLY A 90 5.71 -2.33 -23.27
N GLY A 91 6.31 -3.30 -22.59
CA GLY A 91 7.23 -3.06 -21.47
C GLY A 91 7.34 -4.26 -20.56
N GLU A 92 8.00 -4.08 -19.42
CA GLU A 92 8.16 -5.11 -18.38
C GLU A 92 7.63 -4.59 -17.04
N ILE A 93 6.62 -5.26 -16.48
CA ILE A 93 5.97 -4.85 -15.22
C ILE A 93 6.74 -5.27 -13.95
N LEU A 94 7.80 -6.06 -14.10
CA LEU A 94 8.69 -6.44 -13.00
C LEU A 94 9.73 -5.34 -12.75
N PRO A 95 10.17 -5.15 -11.49
CA PRO A 95 9.79 -5.88 -10.28
C PRO A 95 8.51 -5.38 -9.60
N ALA A 96 7.92 -4.28 -10.08
CA ALA A 96 6.86 -3.52 -9.40
C ALA A 96 5.61 -4.37 -9.05
N ILE A 97 5.26 -5.36 -9.87
CA ILE A 97 4.13 -6.25 -9.59
C ILE A 97 4.24 -6.99 -8.26
N ARG A 98 5.46 -7.21 -7.74
CA ARG A 98 5.68 -7.88 -6.45
C ARG A 98 5.13 -7.07 -5.28
N ASP A 99 5.10 -5.75 -5.42
CA ASP A 99 4.70 -4.85 -4.35
C ASP A 99 3.15 -4.73 -4.27
N LEU A 100 2.43 -5.35 -5.22
CA LEU A 100 0.99 -5.62 -5.14
C LEU A 100 0.74 -6.90 -4.31
N GLY A 101 0.90 -6.80 -2.99
CA GLY A 101 1.01 -7.96 -2.09
C GLY A 101 -0.21 -8.88 -2.04
N ASN A 102 -1.39 -8.41 -2.45
CA ASN A 102 -2.62 -9.20 -2.47
C ASN A 102 -3.09 -9.55 -3.89
N LEU A 103 -2.28 -9.28 -4.92
CA LEU A 103 -2.68 -9.53 -6.31
C LEU A 103 -2.85 -11.04 -6.56
N GLU A 104 -4.05 -11.44 -6.93
CA GLU A 104 -4.41 -12.82 -7.27
C GLU A 104 -4.53 -13.02 -8.78
N TYR A 105 -5.04 -12.01 -9.49
CA TYR A 105 -5.32 -12.10 -10.92
C TYR A 105 -4.76 -10.90 -11.69
N ILE A 106 -4.13 -11.17 -12.82
CA ILE A 106 -3.73 -10.16 -13.78
C ILE A 106 -4.12 -10.60 -15.19
N ASP A 107 -4.80 -9.72 -15.91
CA ASP A 107 -5.16 -9.87 -17.32
C ASP A 107 -4.34 -8.86 -18.14
N LEU A 108 -3.68 -9.30 -19.22
CA LEU A 108 -2.68 -8.54 -20.00
C LEU A 108 -3.01 -8.50 -21.49
#